data_AF-A0A532C3H7-F1
#
_entry.id   AF-A0A532C3H7-F1
#
_cell.length_a   1.000
_cell.length_b   1.000
_cell.length_c   1.000
_cell.angle_alpha   90.00
_cell.angle_beta   90.00
_cell.angle_gamma   90.00
#
_symmetry.space_group_name_H-M   'P 1'
#
loop_
_entity.id
_entity.type
_entity.pdbx_description
1 polymer ?
#
loop_
_entity_poly.entity_id
_entity_poly.type
_entity_poly.pdbx_seq_one_letter_code
_entity_poly.pdbx_strand_id
1 'polypeptide(L)'
;MPDYDVLCIGNAIVDIIAQCDEAFLETNGIIKGAMNLIDTRRAELLYSRMGPAIEASGGSAGNTAAGVASFGGRAAFFGKVSN
;
A
#
# COMPACT_ATOMS: atom_id res chain seq x y z
N MET A 1 12.65 -27.71 13.99
CA MET A 1 12.89 -26.27 13.73
C MET A 1 11.56 -25.65 13.31
N PRO A 2 11.29 -24.37 13.64
CA PRO A 2 10.07 -23.70 13.17
C PRO A 2 10.12 -23.54 11.64
N ASP A 3 8.96 -23.60 10.97
CA ASP A 3 8.88 -23.51 9.51
C ASP A 3 9.13 -22.09 8.97
N TYR A 4 8.85 -21.07 9.79
CA TYR A 4 9.00 -19.65 9.44
C TYR A 4 9.80 -18.91 10.51
N ASP A 5 10.54 -17.90 10.07
CA ASP A 5 11.29 -16.98 10.94
C ASP A 5 10.43 -15.77 11.31
N VAL A 6 9.59 -15.30 10.37
CA VAL A 6 8.71 -14.13 10.57
C VAL A 6 7.33 -14.39 9.96
N LEU A 7 6.28 -14.16 10.74
CA LEU A 7 4.91 -14.05 10.24
C LEU A 7 4.49 -12.58 10.30
N CYS A 8 4.05 -12.04 9.17
CA CYS A 8 3.48 -10.70 9.07
C CYS A 8 1.95 -10.80 8.89
N ILE A 9 1.20 -9.95 9.58
CA ILE A 9 -0.26 -9.84 9.43
C ILE A 9 -0.57 -8.38 9.11
N GLY A 10 -1.33 -8.12 8.06
CA GLY A 10 -1.74 -6.76 7.73
C GLY A 10 -2.67 -6.64 6.54
N ASN A 11 -3.08 -5.41 6.28
CA ASN A 11 -3.94 -5.09 5.14
C ASN A 11 -3.19 -5.37 3.83
N ALA A 12 -3.72 -6.28 3.02
CA ALA A 12 -3.21 -6.52 1.68
C ALA A 12 -3.73 -5.40 0.77
N ILE A 13 -2.80 -4.61 0.21
CA ILE A 13 -3.09 -3.40 -0.56
C ILE A 13 -2.30 -3.47 -1.86
N VAL A 14 -2.88 -2.96 -2.94
CA VAL A 14 -2.17 -2.61 -4.17
C VAL A 14 -1.95 -1.10 -4.15
N ASP A 15 -0.70 -0.69 -4.32
CA ASP A 15 -0.33 0.72 -4.39
C ASP A 15 -0.50 1.21 -5.84
N ILE A 16 -1.20 2.34 -5.98
CA ILE A 16 -1.29 3.10 -7.22
C ILE A 16 -0.50 4.39 -7.00
N ILE A 17 0.57 4.60 -7.77
CA ILE A 17 1.58 5.62 -7.48
C ILE A 17 1.69 6.57 -8.67
N ALA A 18 1.52 7.87 -8.42
CA ALA A 18 1.76 8.94 -9.39
C ALA A 18 2.44 10.15 -8.74
N GLN A 19 3.11 10.95 -9.56
CA GLN A 19 3.70 12.22 -9.14
C GLN A 19 2.61 13.30 -9.06
N CYS A 20 2.71 14.19 -8.07
CA CYS A 20 1.85 15.37 -7.93
C CYS A 20 2.64 16.54 -7.30
N ASP A 21 2.09 17.75 -7.38
CA ASP A 21 2.65 18.93 -6.73
C ASP A 21 2.00 19.18 -5.35
N GLU A 22 2.54 20.14 -4.59
CA GLU A 22 2.01 20.48 -3.26
C GLU A 22 0.57 21.01 -3.34
N ALA A 23 0.25 21.76 -4.40
CA ALA A 23 -1.06 22.34 -4.62
C ALA A 23 -2.15 21.26 -4.78
N PHE A 24 -1.81 20.12 -5.36
CA PHE A 24 -2.71 18.97 -5.44
C PHE A 24 -3.10 18.46 -4.05
N LEU A 25 -2.13 18.33 -3.14
CA LEU A 25 -2.38 17.85 -1.77
C LEU A 25 -3.30 18.81 -1.01
N GLU A 26 -3.02 20.12 -1.09
CA GLU A 26 -3.86 21.16 -0.46
C GLU A 26 -5.28 21.17 -1.04
N THR A 27 -5.41 21.20 -2.37
CA THR A 27 -6.70 21.27 -3.07
C THR A 27 -7.59 20.07 -2.77
N ASN A 28 -7.00 18.89 -2.56
CA ASN A 28 -7.74 17.66 -2.30
C ASN A 28 -7.87 17.34 -0.80
N GLY A 29 -7.32 18.18 0.09
CA GLY A 29 -7.33 17.97 1.54
C GLY A 29 -6.63 16.68 1.94
N ILE A 30 -5.43 16.43 1.40
CA ILE A 30 -4.60 15.26 1.69
C ILE A 30 -3.52 15.67 2.70
N ILE A 31 -3.44 14.96 3.83
CA ILE A 31 -2.37 15.17 4.81
C ILE A 31 -1.07 14.59 4.25
N LYS A 32 -0.11 15.46 3.96
CA LYS A 32 1.20 15.08 3.42
C LYS A 32 1.95 14.17 4.39
N GLY A 33 2.50 13.07 3.86
CA GLY A 33 3.28 12.10 4.64
C GLY A 33 2.46 11.18 5.53
N ALA A 34 1.13 11.19 5.43
CA ALA A 34 0.24 10.36 6.24
C ALA A 34 -0.52 9.32 5.40
N MET A 35 -1.00 8.28 6.07
CA MET A 35 -2.02 7.38 5.52
C MET A 35 -3.40 7.99 5.80
N ASN A 36 -4.11 8.32 4.73
CA ASN A 36 -5.45 8.92 4.79
C ASN A 36 -6.46 7.83 4.43
N LEU A 37 -7.28 7.38 5.38
CA LEU A 37 -8.39 6.44 5.08
C LEU A 37 -9.47 7.17 4.27
N ILE A 38 -9.94 6.51 3.21
CA ILE A 38 -10.95 7.05 2.30
C ILE A 38 -12.03 6.01 2.02
N ASP A 39 -13.25 6.48 1.75
CA ASP A 39 -14.33 5.65 1.23
C ASP A 39 -14.22 5.47 -0.30
N THR A 40 -15.09 4.63 -0.87
CA THR A 40 -15.11 4.36 -2.31
C THR A 40 -15.33 5.62 -3.15
N ARG A 41 -16.23 6.51 -2.71
CA ARG A 41 -16.53 7.76 -3.43
C ARG A 41 -15.30 8.67 -3.50
N ARG A 42 -14.55 8.79 -2.40
CA ARG A 42 -13.31 9.58 -2.38
C ARG A 42 -12.19 8.89 -3.16
N ALA A 43 -12.14 7.56 -3.18
CA ALA A 43 -11.20 6.83 -4.03
C ALA A 43 -11.43 7.12 -5.52
N GLU A 44 -12.67 7.03 -6.01
CA GLU A 44 -13.04 7.36 -7.38
C GLU A 44 -12.71 8.81 -7.74
N LEU A 45 -13.03 9.76 -6.85
CA LEU A 45 -12.75 11.19 -7.05
C LEU A 45 -11.24 11.48 -7.17
N LEU A 46 -10.43 10.88 -6.29
CA LEU A 46 -8.98 11.09 -6.32
C LEU A 46 -8.36 10.40 -7.54
N TYR A 47 -8.84 9.20 -7.88
CA TYR A 47 -8.38 8.47 -9.06
C TYR A 47 -8.70 9.23 -10.36
N SER A 48 -9.88 9.86 -10.47
CA SER A 48 -10.23 10.67 -11.64
C SER A 48 -9.39 11.95 -11.77
N ARG A 49 -8.74 12.40 -10.69
CA ARG A 49 -7.85 13.57 -10.66
C ARG A 49 -6.38 13.19 -10.74
N MET A 50 -6.07 11.90 -10.66
CA MET A 50 -4.71 11.37 -10.66
C MET A 50 -4.12 11.44 -12.07
N GLY A 51 -2.83 11.76 -12.16
CA GLY A 51 -2.08 11.63 -13.41
C GLY A 51 -1.79 10.17 -13.78
N PRO A 52 -0.99 9.92 -14.83
CA PRO A 52 -0.53 8.58 -15.16
C PRO A 52 0.15 7.91 -13.95
N ALA A 53 -0.26 6.67 -13.66
CA ALA A 53 0.15 5.95 -12.48
C ALA A 53 0.85 4.62 -12.82
N ILE A 54 1.64 4.14 -11.88
CA ILE A 54 2.14 2.76 -11.86
C ILE A 54 1.46 1.98 -10.75
N GLU A 55 1.29 0.69 -10.97
CA GLU A 55 0.68 -0.25 -10.03
C GLU A 55 1.75 -1.19 -9.49
N ALA A 56 1.74 -1.41 -8.18
CA ALA A 56 2.62 -2.35 -7.52
C ALA A 56 1.93 -2.99 -6.31
N SER A 57 2.29 -4.23 -6.00
CA SER A 57 1.91 -4.81 -4.70
C SER A 57 2.46 -3.97 -3.57
N GLY A 58 1.62 -3.69 -2.58
CA GLY A 58 1.97 -2.87 -1.43
C GLY A 58 1.50 -3.51 -0.12
N GLY A 59 1.06 -2.65 0.79
CA GLY A 59 0.70 -3.03 2.15
C GLY A 59 1.92 -3.19 3.05
N SER A 60 1.95 -2.44 4.15
CA SER A 60 3.14 -2.34 5.01
C SER A 60 3.68 -3.70 5.47
N ALA A 61 2.82 -4.56 6.01
CA ALA A 61 3.20 -5.89 6.47
C ALA A 61 3.58 -6.84 5.33
N GLY A 62 2.94 -6.71 4.15
CA GLY A 62 3.29 -7.47 2.96
C GLY A 62 4.70 -7.12 2.46
N ASN A 63 5.01 -5.83 2.41
CA ASN A 63 6.34 -5.32 2.06
C ASN A 63 7.42 -5.78 3.05
N THR A 64 7.12 -5.81 4.35
CA THR A 64 8.04 -6.38 5.35
C THR A 64 8.31 -7.87 5.11
N ALA A 65 7.27 -8.68 4.88
CA ALA A 65 7.45 -10.11 4.59
C ALA A 65 8.28 -10.33 3.31
N ALA A 66 8.00 -9.55 2.26
CA ALA A 66 8.77 -9.58 1.02
C ALA A 66 10.25 -9.19 1.25
N GLY A 67 10.51 -8.18 2.08
CA GLY A 67 11.87 -7.78 2.47
C GLY A 67 12.61 -8.89 3.21
N VAL A 68 11.99 -9.51 4.22
CA VAL A 68 12.58 -10.65 4.96
C VAL A 68 12.92 -11.80 4.02
N ALA A 69 11.99 -12.18 3.13
CA ALA A 69 12.22 -13.22 2.14
C ALA A 69 13.37 -12.86 1.18
N SER A 70 13.44 -11.60 0.75
CA SER A 70 14.51 -11.11 -0.14
C SER A 70 15.90 -11.14 0.50
N PHE A 71 15.98 -11.06 1.83
CA PHE A 71 17.22 -11.24 2.58
C PHE A 71 17.52 -12.69 2.97
N GLY A 72 16.74 -13.66 2.47
CA GLY A 72 16.96 -15.10 2.68
C GLY A 72 16.27 -15.69 3.92
N GLY A 73 15.47 -14.90 4.65
CA GLY A 73 14.64 -15.41 5.75
C GLY A 73 13.37 -16.10 5.26
N ARG A 74 12.78 -16.98 6.07
CA ARG A 74 11.51 -17.66 5.77
C ARG A 74 10.35 -16.84 6.31
N ALA A 75 9.70 -16.07 5.45
CA ALA A 75 8.56 -15.25 5.81
C ALA A 75 7.21 -15.90 5.46
N ALA A 76 6.19 -15.64 6.26
CA ALA A 76 4.79 -15.91 5.97
C ALA A 76 3.97 -14.61 6.07
N PHE A 77 2.84 -14.53 5.36
CA PHE A 77 1.97 -13.35 5.38
C PHE A 77 0.49 -13.75 5.43
N PHE A 78 -0.26 -13.12 6.34
CA PHE A 78 -1.73 -13.13 6.34
C PHE A 78 -2.27 -11.76 5.94
N GLY A 79 -3.00 -11.72 4.83
CA GLY A 79 -3.73 -10.56 4.35
C GLY A 79 -4.98 -10.98 3.59
N LYS A 80 -6.00 -10.12 3.58
CA LYS A 80 -7.27 -10.41 2.91
C LYS A 80 -7.37 -9.65 1.60
N VAL A 81 -7.72 -10.36 0.53
CA VAL A 81 -8.05 -9.83 -0.80
C VAL A 81 -9.47 -10.23 -1.19
N SER A 82 -10.01 -9.59 -2.23
CA SER A 82 -11.24 -10.01 -2.93
C SER A 82 -11.01 -11.25 -3.80
N ASN A 83 -12.10 -11.82 -4.34
CA ASN A 83 -12.06 -12.96 -5.28
C ASN A 83 -11.92 -12.51 -6.73
#